data_AF-A0A7K3IZT7-F1
#
_entry.id   AF-A0A7K3IZT7-F1
#
_cell.length_a   1.000
_cell.length_b   1.000
_cell.length_c   1.000
_cell.angle_alpha   90.00
_cell.angle_beta   90.00
_cell.angle_gamma   90.00
#
_symmetry.space_group_name_H-M   'P 1'
#
loop_
_entity.id
_entity.type
_entity.pdbx_description
1 polymer ?
#
loop_
_entity_poly.entity_id
_entity_poly.type
_entity_poly.pdbx_seq_one_letter_code
_entity_poly.pdbx_strand_id
1 'polypeptide(L)'
;KDKDGGSKEISTLNRHRVTTALLAVVALILSYLSPSKLIFTIVSYVWAGIGCTFSVVILFTLFWKKFHGRAAILTIIAGLLFTVFWISGGFEQHYRITKSRAEFLMNNNVISIEESKALLALEGKKFVSSSKFEAVVKDKLGTNPDNDRYSVISSSFTKKGIPARLTTFIFSVIVAIFSTWLVPSAKPVASKQ
;
A
#
# COMPACT_ATOMS: atom_id res chain seq x y z
N LYS A 1 17.73 -38.43 35.45
CA LYS A 1 17.29 -37.14 36.05
C LYS A 1 16.78 -36.29 34.90
N ASP A 2 15.72 -36.72 34.20
CA ASP A 2 15.42 -36.27 32.82
C ASP A 2 13.92 -35.97 32.59
N LYS A 3 13.21 -35.52 33.63
CA LYS A 3 11.77 -35.19 33.52
C LYS A 3 11.48 -33.71 33.24
N ASP A 4 12.49 -32.83 33.22
CA ASP A 4 12.28 -31.37 33.15
C ASP A 4 12.41 -30.78 31.73
N GLY A 5 13.10 -31.46 30.81
CA GLY A 5 13.29 -31.00 29.42
C GLY A 5 12.03 -31.14 28.54
N GLY A 6 11.34 -32.29 28.63
CA GLY A 6 10.15 -32.57 27.81
C GLY A 6 8.92 -31.73 28.17
N SER A 7 8.76 -31.35 29.45
CA SER A 7 7.60 -30.54 29.90
C SER A 7 7.66 -29.08 29.38
N LYS A 8 8.87 -28.52 29.23
CA LYS A 8 9.06 -27.16 28.69
C LYS A 8 8.79 -27.09 27.19
N GLU A 9 9.22 -28.08 26.40
CA GLU A 9 8.89 -28.11 24.97
C GLU A 9 7.40 -28.38 24.71
N ILE A 10 6.76 -29.26 25.48
CA ILE A 10 5.32 -29.50 25.31
C ILE A 10 4.49 -28.26 25.68
N SER A 11 4.91 -27.50 26.70
CA SER A 11 4.22 -26.25 27.08
C SER A 11 4.42 -25.11 26.06
N THR A 12 5.58 -25.02 25.40
CA THR A 12 5.77 -24.05 24.30
C THR A 12 4.92 -24.42 23.09
N LEU A 13 4.88 -25.70 22.70
CA LEU A 13 4.05 -26.18 21.59
C LEU A 13 2.55 -25.95 21.84
N ASN A 14 2.06 -26.24 23.04
CA ASN A 14 0.67 -25.98 23.41
C ASN A 14 0.34 -24.48 23.35
N ARG A 15 1.25 -23.61 23.79
CA ARG A 15 1.07 -22.16 23.70
C ARG A 15 0.96 -21.69 22.25
N HIS A 16 1.83 -22.19 21.35
CA HIS A 16 1.75 -21.86 19.92
C HIS A 16 0.42 -22.29 19.30
N ARG A 17 -0.03 -23.51 19.57
CA ARG A 17 -1.33 -24.02 19.09
C ARG A 17 -2.50 -23.17 19.58
N VAL A 18 -2.50 -22.80 20.86
CA VAL A 18 -3.53 -21.91 21.42
C VAL A 18 -3.50 -20.54 20.75
N THR A 19 -2.32 -19.96 20.54
CA THR A 19 -2.22 -18.66 19.84
C THR A 19 -2.70 -18.75 18.40
N THR A 20 -2.38 -19.82 17.66
CA THR A 20 -2.86 -20.02 16.28
C THR A 20 -4.37 -20.24 16.26
N ALA A 21 -4.92 -21.02 17.18
CA ALA A 21 -6.36 -21.24 17.28
C ALA A 21 -7.11 -19.93 17.58
N LEU A 22 -6.60 -19.13 18.52
CA LEU A 22 -7.19 -17.83 18.87
C LEU A 22 -7.13 -16.86 17.67
N LEU A 23 -5.99 -16.81 16.98
CA LEU A 23 -5.82 -16.00 15.77
C LEU A 23 -6.76 -16.44 14.64
N ALA A 24 -6.99 -17.75 14.48
CA ALA A 24 -7.92 -18.30 13.50
C ALA A 24 -9.37 -17.89 13.79
N VAL A 25 -9.80 -17.93 15.06
CA VAL A 25 -11.14 -17.47 15.46
C VAL A 25 -11.30 -15.98 15.17
N VAL A 26 -10.31 -15.15 15.50
CA VAL A 26 -10.34 -13.70 15.21
C VAL A 26 -10.41 -13.45 13.70
N ALA A 27 -9.60 -14.15 12.91
CA ALA A 27 -9.60 -14.03 11.45
C ALA A 27 -10.96 -14.42 10.84
N LEU A 28 -11.60 -15.48 11.36
CA LEU A 28 -12.92 -15.92 10.92
C LEU A 28 -13.98 -14.86 11.17
N ILE A 29 -13.98 -14.25 12.37
CA ILE A 29 -14.91 -13.15 12.72
C ILE A 29 -14.68 -11.96 11.78
N LEU A 30 -13.43 -11.54 11.58
CA LEU A 30 -13.10 -10.43 10.67
C LEU A 30 -13.51 -10.72 9.22
N SER A 31 -13.36 -11.97 8.76
CA SER A 31 -13.79 -12.38 7.42
C SER A 31 -15.30 -12.34 7.25
N TYR A 32 -16.08 -12.56 8.32
CA TYR A 32 -17.54 -12.49 8.26
C TYR A 32 -18.06 -11.05 8.24
N LEU A 33 -17.40 -10.15 8.98
CA LEU A 33 -17.81 -8.75 9.08
C LEU A 33 -17.34 -7.87 7.92
N SER A 34 -16.22 -8.22 7.26
CA SER A 34 -15.60 -7.35 6.25
C SER A 34 -15.74 -7.89 4.82
N PRO A 35 -16.05 -7.02 3.83
CA PRO A 35 -16.04 -7.38 2.42
C PRO A 35 -14.66 -7.88 1.95
N SER A 36 -14.64 -8.96 1.15
CA SER A 36 -13.40 -9.60 0.66
C SER A 36 -12.47 -8.64 -0.08
N LYS A 37 -13.02 -7.65 -0.80
CA LYS A 37 -12.23 -6.64 -1.54
C LYS A 37 -11.44 -5.72 -0.60
N LEU A 38 -12.03 -5.33 0.54
CA LEU A 38 -11.38 -4.45 1.52
C LEU A 38 -10.23 -5.18 2.21
N ILE A 39 -10.43 -6.45 2.61
CA ILE A 39 -9.38 -7.28 3.23
C ILE A 39 -8.19 -7.43 2.27
N PHE A 40 -8.44 -7.80 1.02
CA PHE A 40 -7.38 -7.94 0.02
C PHE A 40 -6.60 -6.64 -0.20
N THR A 41 -7.31 -5.51 -0.22
CA THR A 41 -6.71 -4.18 -0.42
C THR A 41 -5.82 -3.80 0.78
N ILE A 42 -6.33 -3.96 2.01
CA ILE A 42 -5.59 -3.64 3.24
C ILE A 42 -4.35 -4.53 3.37
N VAL A 43 -4.48 -5.85 3.20
CA VAL A 43 -3.33 -6.77 3.28
C VAL A 43 -2.30 -6.47 2.19
N SER A 44 -2.75 -6.14 0.98
CA SER A 44 -1.87 -5.74 -0.12
C SER A 44 -1.06 -4.48 0.19
N TYR A 45 -1.64 -3.51 0.91
CA TYR A 45 -0.94 -2.30 1.35
C TYR A 45 0.03 -2.56 2.49
N VAL A 46 -0.35 -3.40 3.46
CA VAL A 46 0.54 -3.78 4.57
C VAL A 46 1.74 -4.57 4.05
N TRP A 47 1.51 -5.52 3.14
CA TRP A 47 2.58 -6.32 2.53
C TRP A 47 3.48 -5.47 1.62
N ALA A 48 2.91 -4.47 0.94
CA ALA A 48 3.67 -3.49 0.18
C ALA A 48 4.64 -2.69 1.06
N GLY A 49 4.25 -2.28 2.27
CA GLY A 49 5.13 -1.54 3.18
C GLY A 49 6.17 -2.42 3.86
N ILE A 50 5.71 -3.49 4.52
CA ILE A 50 6.58 -4.36 5.32
C ILE A 50 7.57 -5.10 4.41
N GLY A 51 7.10 -5.73 3.32
CA GLY A 51 7.97 -6.52 2.44
C GLY A 51 9.04 -5.67 1.76
N CYS A 52 8.68 -4.44 1.39
CA CYS A 52 9.57 -3.53 0.69
C CYS A 52 10.69 -2.98 1.60
N THR A 53 10.33 -2.53 2.80
CA THR A 53 11.30 -2.04 3.79
C THR A 53 12.22 -3.16 4.28
N PHE A 54 11.66 -4.34 4.55
CA PHE A 54 12.44 -5.48 5.02
C PHE A 54 13.42 -5.99 3.95
N SER A 55 13.02 -6.00 2.68
CA SER A 55 13.90 -6.32 1.54
C SER A 55 15.11 -5.39 1.48
N VAL A 56 14.91 -4.07 1.59
CA VAL A 56 16.01 -3.10 1.58
C VAL A 56 16.96 -3.31 2.75
N VAL A 57 16.43 -3.56 3.95
CA VAL A 57 17.23 -3.81 5.14
C VAL A 57 18.09 -5.06 4.97
N ILE A 58 17.52 -6.18 4.52
CA ILE A 58 18.27 -7.42 4.26
C ILE A 58 19.36 -7.18 3.20
N LEU A 59 19.01 -6.52 2.09
CA LEU A 59 19.95 -6.23 1.02
C LEU A 59 21.15 -5.41 1.52
N PHE A 60 20.89 -4.37 2.32
CA PHE A 60 21.95 -3.54 2.90
C PHE A 60 22.76 -4.28 3.96
N THR A 61 22.12 -5.13 4.78
CA THR A 61 22.83 -5.96 5.77
C THR A 61 23.79 -6.96 5.10
N LEU A 62 23.41 -7.56 3.96
CA LEU A 62 24.23 -8.56 3.28
C LEU A 62 25.34 -7.95 2.40
N PHE A 63 25.03 -6.88 1.66
CA PHE A 63 25.98 -6.31 0.69
C PHE A 63 26.85 -5.18 1.27
N TRP A 64 26.43 -4.54 2.37
CA TRP A 64 27.12 -3.36 2.90
C TRP A 64 27.64 -3.58 4.33
N LYS A 65 28.93 -3.85 4.45
CA LYS A 65 29.63 -4.09 5.75
C LYS A 65 29.55 -2.92 6.76
N LYS A 66 29.20 -1.71 6.31
CA LYS A 66 29.04 -0.53 7.18
C LYS A 66 27.60 -0.37 7.71
N PHE A 67 26.66 -1.21 7.27
CA PHE A 67 25.27 -1.11 7.71
C PHE A 67 25.12 -1.64 9.14
N HIS A 68 24.71 -0.76 10.05
CA HIS A 68 24.59 -1.04 11.49
C HIS A 68 23.13 -1.17 11.92
N GLY A 69 22.89 -1.86 13.05
CA GLY A 69 21.54 -2.10 13.58
C GLY A 69 20.73 -0.81 13.83
N ARG A 70 21.38 0.29 14.23
CA ARG A 70 20.71 1.60 14.39
C ARG A 70 20.21 2.17 13.05
N ALA A 71 20.93 1.93 11.96
CA ALA A 71 20.47 2.35 10.63
C ALA A 71 19.33 1.47 10.13
N ALA A 72 19.42 0.16 10.37
CA ALA A 72 18.33 -0.76 10.04
C ALA A 72 16.99 -0.33 10.68
N ILE A 73 17.00 0.01 11.96
CA ILE A 73 15.78 0.45 12.67
C ILE A 73 15.23 1.76 12.08
N LEU A 74 16.10 2.74 11.78
CA LEU A 74 15.68 4.00 11.16
C LEU A 74 15.07 3.79 9.77
N THR A 75 15.67 2.92 8.95
CA THR A 75 15.14 2.55 7.63
C THR A 75 13.76 1.89 7.73
N ILE A 76 13.57 0.95 8.68
CA ILE A 76 12.29 0.29 8.89
C ILE A 76 11.21 1.30 9.27
N ILE A 77 11.47 2.15 10.27
CA ILE A 77 10.52 3.14 10.76
C ILE A 77 10.18 4.15 9.66
N ALA A 78 11.19 4.72 9.01
CA ALA A 78 11.00 5.71 7.95
C ALA A 78 10.23 5.13 6.76
N GLY A 79 10.57 3.91 6.32
CA GLY A 79 9.89 3.28 5.20
C GLY A 79 8.44 2.87 5.52
N LEU A 80 8.16 2.43 6.75
CA LEU A 80 6.78 2.17 7.20
C LEU A 80 5.96 3.45 7.24
N LEU A 81 6.48 4.52 7.87
CA LEU A 81 5.82 5.81 7.95
C LEU A 81 5.57 6.40 6.56
N PHE A 82 6.55 6.32 5.67
CA PHE A 82 6.41 6.78 4.30
C PHE A 82 5.35 5.98 3.52
N THR A 83 5.28 4.67 3.73
CA THR A 83 4.22 3.83 3.13
C THR A 83 2.84 4.29 3.59
N VAL A 84 2.64 4.41 4.90
CA VAL A 84 1.35 4.87 5.46
C VAL A 84 0.98 6.26 4.92
N PHE A 85 1.95 7.19 4.89
CA PHE A 85 1.76 8.52 4.34
C PHE A 85 1.37 8.49 2.85
N TRP A 86 2.01 7.63 2.05
CA TRP A 86 1.74 7.50 0.62
C TRP A 86 0.35 6.91 0.34
N ILE A 87 -0.06 5.87 1.08
CA ILE A 87 -1.41 5.30 0.98
C ILE A 87 -2.45 6.34 1.43
N SER A 88 -2.22 7.01 2.56
CA SER A 88 -3.14 8.05 3.06
C SER A 88 -3.24 9.25 2.13
N GLY A 89 -2.18 9.56 1.37
CA GLY A 89 -2.15 10.65 0.39
C GLY A 89 -2.87 10.35 -0.93
N GLY A 90 -3.28 9.11 -1.18
CA GLY A 90 -4.05 8.73 -2.38
C GLY A 90 -3.27 8.82 -3.71
N PHE A 91 -1.93 8.91 -3.68
CA PHE A 91 -1.10 9.09 -4.87
C PHE A 91 -1.03 7.85 -5.78
N GLU A 92 -1.53 6.69 -5.35
CA GLU A 92 -1.56 5.48 -6.17
C GLU A 92 -2.63 5.51 -7.27
N GLN A 93 -3.72 6.26 -7.08
CA GLN A 93 -4.88 6.21 -7.97
C GLN A 93 -5.29 7.63 -8.38
N HIS A 94 -4.85 8.02 -9.58
CA HIS A 94 -5.16 9.33 -10.13
C HIS A 94 -6.15 9.16 -11.28
N TYR A 95 -7.29 9.83 -11.17
CA TYR A 95 -8.23 9.95 -12.28
C TYR A 95 -7.66 11.04 -13.19
N ARG A 96 -7.19 10.62 -14.38
CA ARG A 96 -6.81 11.54 -15.45
C ARG A 96 -7.72 11.26 -16.62
N ILE A 97 -8.64 12.19 -16.88
CA ILE A 97 -9.37 12.23 -18.14
C ILE A 97 -8.32 12.39 -19.23
N THR A 98 -8.25 11.41 -20.13
CA THR A 98 -7.35 11.42 -21.29
C THR A 98 -8.24 11.32 -22.52
N LYS A 99 -8.02 12.17 -23.53
CA LYS A 99 -8.75 12.14 -24.82
C LYS A 99 -8.97 10.72 -25.37
N SER A 100 -7.94 9.88 -25.35
CA SER A 100 -8.01 8.50 -25.86
C SER A 100 -9.01 7.60 -25.14
N ARG A 101 -9.26 7.83 -23.84
CA ARG A 101 -10.28 7.08 -23.09
C ARG A 101 -11.68 7.63 -23.34
N ALA A 102 -11.82 8.94 -23.57
CA ALA A 102 -13.10 9.55 -23.95
C ALA A 102 -13.53 9.11 -25.36
N GLU A 103 -12.59 9.05 -26.31
CA GLU A 103 -12.81 8.54 -27.66
C GLU A 103 -13.17 7.04 -27.66
N PHE A 104 -12.54 6.23 -26.80
CA PHE A 104 -12.92 4.82 -26.65
C PHE A 104 -14.35 4.66 -26.11
N LEU A 105 -14.77 5.50 -25.17
CA LEU A 105 -16.13 5.45 -24.63
C LEU A 105 -17.17 5.98 -25.62
N MET A 106 -16.82 6.98 -26.42
CA MET A 106 -17.62 7.46 -27.54
C MET A 106 -17.79 6.39 -28.62
N ASN A 107 -16.71 5.70 -28.99
CA ASN A 107 -16.72 4.63 -29.99
C ASN A 107 -17.54 3.41 -29.56
N ASN A 108 -17.65 3.15 -28.24
CA ASN A 108 -18.49 2.10 -27.68
C ASN A 108 -19.92 2.56 -27.36
N ASN A 109 -20.36 3.73 -27.85
CA ASN A 109 -21.69 4.33 -27.60
C ASN A 109 -22.01 4.53 -26.09
N VAL A 110 -21.00 4.64 -25.24
CA VAL A 110 -21.20 4.82 -23.80
C VAL A 110 -21.46 6.30 -23.45
N ILE A 111 -20.96 7.24 -24.26
CA ILE A 111 -21.02 8.69 -24.03
C ILE A 111 -21.34 9.41 -25.35
N SER A 112 -22.20 10.43 -25.33
CA SER A 112 -22.55 11.24 -26.51
C SER A 112 -21.51 12.33 -26.83
N ILE A 113 -21.53 12.90 -28.05
CA ILE A 113 -20.53 13.88 -28.53
C ILE A 113 -20.50 15.16 -27.66
N GLU A 114 -21.66 15.58 -27.13
CA GLU A 114 -21.79 16.73 -26.22
C GLU A 114 -21.22 16.46 -24.83
N GLU A 115 -21.43 15.25 -24.31
CA GLU A 115 -20.92 14.78 -23.02
C GLU A 115 -19.39 14.61 -23.06
N SER A 116 -18.85 14.13 -24.19
CA SER A 116 -17.41 14.08 -24.45
C SER A 116 -16.78 15.48 -24.38
N LYS A 117 -17.42 16.49 -24.97
CA LYS A 117 -16.95 17.88 -24.94
C LYS A 117 -17.00 18.50 -23.53
N ALA A 118 -18.01 18.16 -22.73
CA ALA A 118 -18.11 18.55 -21.32
C ALA A 118 -17.04 17.87 -20.43
N LEU A 119 -16.70 16.62 -20.70
CA LEU A 119 -15.61 15.90 -20.02
C LEU A 119 -14.22 16.39 -20.46
N LEU A 120 -14.06 16.80 -21.72
CA LEU A 120 -12.83 17.40 -22.24
C LEU A 120 -12.58 18.80 -21.64
N ALA A 121 -13.62 19.54 -21.23
CA ALA A 121 -13.46 20.79 -20.48
C ALA A 121 -12.87 20.58 -19.06
N LEU A 122 -12.91 19.34 -18.55
CA LEU A 122 -12.28 18.93 -17.28
C LEU A 122 -10.91 18.25 -17.49
N GLU A 123 -10.43 18.19 -18.74
CA GLU A 123 -9.12 17.66 -19.08
C GLU A 123 -8.02 18.57 -18.50
N GLY A 124 -7.40 18.12 -17.41
CA GLY A 124 -6.35 18.85 -16.71
C GLY A 124 -6.50 18.92 -15.20
N LYS A 125 -7.71 18.69 -14.65
CA LYS A 125 -7.91 18.61 -13.19
C LYS A 125 -7.56 17.21 -12.67
N LYS A 126 -6.58 17.16 -11.77
CA LYS A 126 -6.10 15.94 -11.11
C LYS A 126 -7.06 15.60 -9.96
N PHE A 127 -7.81 14.51 -10.08
CA PHE A 127 -8.68 14.03 -8.99
C PHE A 127 -8.04 12.83 -8.30
N VAL A 128 -7.88 12.95 -6.97
CA VAL A 128 -7.20 11.97 -6.10
C VAL A 128 -8.21 10.95 -5.49
N SER A 129 -9.51 11.08 -5.79
CA SER A 129 -10.57 10.25 -5.19
C SER A 129 -11.74 10.00 -6.15
N SER A 130 -12.23 8.75 -6.22
CA SER A 130 -13.38 8.32 -7.05
C SER A 130 -14.63 9.14 -6.76
N SER A 131 -14.90 9.42 -5.49
CA SER A 131 -16.11 10.11 -5.04
C SER A 131 -16.18 11.56 -5.52
N LYS A 132 -15.05 12.29 -5.53
CA LYS A 132 -14.98 13.65 -6.09
C LYS A 132 -15.12 13.64 -7.61
N PHE A 133 -14.56 12.63 -8.27
CA PHE A 133 -14.70 12.46 -9.71
C PHE A 133 -16.14 12.15 -10.10
N GLU A 134 -16.79 11.20 -9.41
CA GLU A 134 -18.19 10.84 -9.61
C GLU A 134 -19.15 11.99 -9.32
N ALA A 135 -18.90 12.80 -8.28
CA ALA A 135 -19.70 13.99 -8.00
C ALA A 135 -19.64 15.03 -9.13
N VAL A 136 -18.45 15.27 -9.70
CA VAL A 136 -18.25 16.21 -10.82
C VAL A 136 -18.83 15.65 -12.12
N VAL A 137 -18.75 14.34 -12.33
CA VAL A 137 -19.35 13.66 -13.48
C VAL A 137 -20.88 13.68 -13.40
N LYS A 138 -21.45 13.49 -12.20
CA LYS A 138 -22.90 13.62 -11.94
C LYS A 138 -23.41 15.05 -12.15
N ASP A 139 -22.64 16.05 -11.73
CA ASP A 139 -22.96 17.47 -11.92
C ASP A 139 -22.98 17.89 -13.40
N LYS A 140 -22.13 17.28 -14.23
CA LYS A 140 -21.98 17.66 -15.65
C LYS A 140 -22.80 16.86 -16.65
N LEU A 141 -23.18 15.62 -16.32
CA LEU A 141 -23.94 14.74 -17.22
C LEU A 141 -25.44 14.72 -16.95
N GLY A 142 -25.90 15.41 -15.89
CA GLY A 142 -27.31 15.41 -15.49
C GLY A 142 -27.75 14.07 -14.89
N THR A 143 -28.87 14.11 -14.18
CA THR A 143 -29.42 13.00 -13.40
C THR A 143 -30.09 11.98 -14.32
N ASN A 144 -29.35 11.01 -14.85
CA ASN A 144 -29.93 9.82 -15.49
C ASN A 144 -29.97 8.65 -14.48
N PRO A 145 -31.04 7.85 -14.36
CA PRO A 145 -31.21 6.86 -13.28
C PRO A 145 -30.28 5.63 -13.38
N ASP A 146 -29.46 5.53 -14.42
CA ASP A 146 -28.58 4.38 -14.66
C ASP A 146 -27.26 4.51 -13.87
N ASN A 147 -27.31 4.21 -12.57
CA ASN A 147 -26.16 4.27 -11.66
C ASN A 147 -24.94 3.45 -12.18
N ASP A 148 -25.19 2.40 -12.96
CA ASP A 148 -24.15 1.51 -13.50
C ASP A 148 -23.27 2.18 -14.57
N ARG A 149 -23.83 3.06 -15.41
CA ARG A 149 -23.10 3.70 -16.52
C ARG A 149 -22.00 4.64 -16.02
N TYR A 150 -22.28 5.38 -14.95
CA TYR A 150 -21.32 6.31 -14.36
C TYR A 150 -20.12 5.60 -13.72
N SER A 151 -20.32 4.40 -13.16
CA SER A 151 -19.24 3.59 -12.60
C SER A 151 -18.28 3.04 -13.67
N VAL A 152 -18.81 2.72 -14.86
CA VAL A 152 -18.04 2.24 -16.00
C VAL A 152 -17.22 3.39 -16.61
N ILE A 153 -17.82 4.58 -16.71
CA ILE A 153 -17.15 5.79 -17.20
C ILE A 153 -16.02 6.19 -16.23
N SER A 154 -16.26 6.21 -14.92
CA SER A 154 -15.24 6.57 -13.92
C SER A 154 -14.09 5.56 -13.85
N SER A 155 -14.40 4.27 -13.93
CA SER A 155 -13.39 3.21 -13.98
C SER A 155 -12.52 3.30 -15.24
N SER A 156 -13.09 3.71 -16.38
CA SER A 156 -12.38 3.84 -17.66
C SER A 156 -11.36 4.99 -17.68
N PHE A 157 -11.55 6.03 -16.86
CA PHE A 157 -10.60 7.13 -16.70
C PHE A 157 -9.60 6.93 -15.54
N THR A 158 -9.60 5.74 -14.92
CA THR A 158 -8.63 5.42 -13.87
C THR A 158 -7.27 5.13 -14.50
N LYS A 159 -6.33 6.07 -14.36
CA LYS A 159 -4.91 5.81 -14.61
C LYS A 159 -4.30 5.30 -13.32
N LYS A 160 -3.83 4.05 -13.31
CA LYS A 160 -2.99 3.54 -12.22
C LYS A 160 -1.75 4.44 -12.12
N GLY A 161 -1.57 5.08 -10.97
CA GLY A 161 -0.41 5.90 -10.68
C GLY A 161 0.85 5.05 -10.46
N ILE A 162 1.91 5.71 -9.99
CA ILE A 162 3.13 5.00 -9.57
C ILE A 162 2.75 4.15 -8.35
N PRO A 163 3.01 2.82 -8.37
CA PRO A 163 2.69 1.97 -7.25
C PRO A 163 3.48 2.44 -6.02
N ALA A 164 2.82 2.54 -4.86
CA ALA A 164 3.44 2.85 -3.57
C ALA A 164 4.62 1.92 -3.33
N ARG A 165 4.51 0.66 -3.73
CA ARG A 165 5.58 -0.34 -3.65
C ARG A 165 6.91 0.16 -4.22
N LEU A 166 6.88 0.85 -5.37
CA LEU A 166 8.10 1.35 -6.01
C LEU A 166 8.64 2.59 -5.28
N THR A 167 7.76 3.51 -4.89
CA THR A 167 8.18 4.75 -4.21
C THR A 167 8.68 4.48 -2.80
N THR A 168 8.05 3.55 -2.08
CA THR A 168 8.48 3.10 -0.76
C THR A 168 9.82 2.38 -0.84
N PHE A 169 10.07 1.61 -1.90
CA PHE A 169 11.36 0.96 -2.12
C PHE A 169 12.46 1.99 -2.28
N ILE A 170 12.29 2.92 -3.21
CA ILE A 170 13.27 3.95 -3.53
C ILE A 170 13.53 4.83 -2.31
N PHE A 171 12.47 5.26 -1.62
CA PHE A 171 12.59 6.06 -0.40
C PHE A 171 13.35 5.30 0.70
N SER A 172 13.02 4.03 0.92
CA SER A 172 13.70 3.19 1.92
C SER A 172 15.18 3.00 1.58
N VAL A 173 15.55 2.86 0.30
CA VAL A 173 16.95 2.79 -0.14
C VAL A 173 17.68 4.10 0.16
N ILE A 174 17.08 5.24 -0.18
CA ILE A 174 17.67 6.56 0.10
C ILE A 174 17.90 6.73 1.61
N VAL A 175 16.90 6.42 2.42
CA VAL A 175 17.02 6.50 3.89
C VAL A 175 18.08 5.55 4.42
N ALA A 176 18.19 4.32 3.89
CA ALA A 176 19.25 3.40 4.29
C ALA A 176 20.65 3.95 4.02
N ILE A 177 20.87 4.55 2.84
CA ILE A 177 22.16 5.18 2.48
C ILE A 177 22.45 6.35 3.42
N PHE A 178 21.49 7.28 3.57
CA PHE A 178 21.64 8.44 4.44
C PHE A 178 21.86 8.06 5.89
N SER A 179 21.12 7.07 6.40
CA SER A 179 21.24 6.62 7.78
C SER A 179 22.58 5.93 8.05
N THR A 180 23.13 5.23 7.06
CA THR A 180 24.47 4.64 7.13
C THR A 180 25.57 5.70 7.19
N TRP A 181 25.35 6.87 6.58
CA TRP A 181 26.32 7.97 6.56
C TRP A 181 26.20 8.91 7.77
N LEU A 182 24.97 9.16 8.22
CA LEU A 182 24.66 10.17 9.24
C LEU A 182 24.81 9.63 10.67
N VAL A 183 24.61 8.34 10.91
CA VAL A 183 24.64 7.76 12.26
C VAL A 183 26.03 7.16 12.54
N PRO A 184 26.77 7.65 13.54
CA PRO A 184 28.04 7.05 13.92
C PRO A 184 27.83 5.60 14.39
N SER A 185 28.62 4.67 13.86
CA SER A 185 28.65 3.29 14.33
C SER A 185 29.05 3.28 15.80
N ALA A 186 28.16 2.81 16.68
CA ALA A 186 28.51 2.62 18.08
C ALA A 186 29.65 1.61 18.14
N LYS A 187 30.84 2.05 18.57
CA LYS A 187 32.00 1.17 18.76
C LYS A 187 31.57 -0.02 19.63
N PRO A 188 32.05 -1.25 19.34
CA PRO A 188 31.79 -2.37 20.22
C PRO A 188 32.27 -1.99 21.63
N VAL A 189 31.37 -2.12 22.60
CA VAL A 189 31.72 -1.99 24.01
C VAL A 189 32.80 -3.04 24.26
N ALA A 190 34.03 -2.57 24.45
CA ALA A 190 35.13 -3.43 24.86
C ALA A 190 34.69 -4.12 26.15
N SER A 191 34.46 -5.42 26.08
CA SER A 191 34.32 -6.25 27.26
C SER A 191 35.58 -6.04 28.09
N LYS A 192 35.45 -5.34 29.22
CA LYS A 192 36.46 -5.42 30.29
C LYS A 192 36.50 -6.89 30.71
N GLN A 193 37.55 -7.59 30.30
CA GLN A 193 38.14 -8.69 31.07
C GLN A 193 39.35 -8.14 31.80
#